data_AF-A0A7Y2CJU6-F1
#
_entry.id   AF-A0A7Y2CJU6-F1
#
_cell.length_a   1.000
_cell.length_b   1.000
_cell.length_c   1.000
_cell.angle_alpha   90.00
_cell.angle_beta   90.00
_cell.angle_gamma   90.00
#
_symmetry.space_group_name_H-M   'P 1'
#
loop_
_entity.id
_entity.type
_entity.pdbx_description
1 polymer ?
#
loop_
_entity_poly.entity_id
_entity_poly.type
_entity_poly.pdbx_seq_one_letter_code
_entity_poly.pdbx_strand_id
1 'polypeptide(L)'
;MKRLPPYPVVLLLFFLSGATGLLYQVVWVRLFSFLFGATVLAVSTVLAAFMGGLALGSWWAGRRADRWERPLRAYGWMEIGLAAYAGFVPLLLKGATPLYAPFYDSLLGSPGALTAIRLGLAVLILLPPTFFMGATLPTLTRQATAGGGSRKRVADLYALNTFGAVAGTCLATFWLLPAVGVTQTLLIGVGTNLVLGVVAVAWGGFRSPAADDTADAGRFTLPFPRPLLYATAAALGFSA
;
A
#
# COMPACT_ATOMS: atom_id res chain seq x y z
N MET A 1 -3.63 6.87 -31.26
CA MET A 1 -2.33 6.56 -30.64
C MET A 1 -2.28 7.17 -29.24
N LYS A 2 -2.32 6.39 -28.15
CA LYS A 2 -2.21 6.93 -26.79
C LYS A 2 -0.73 7.13 -26.44
N ARG A 3 -0.32 8.39 -26.20
CA ARG A 3 1.05 8.73 -25.76
C ARG A 3 1.28 8.21 -24.34
N LEU A 4 2.52 7.80 -24.02
CA LEU A 4 2.94 7.56 -22.63
C LEU A 4 2.62 8.80 -21.79
N PRO A 5 2.10 8.66 -20.56
CA PRO A 5 1.98 9.80 -19.68
C PRO A 5 3.38 10.38 -19.44
N PRO A 6 3.51 11.71 -19.40
CA PRO A 6 4.79 12.34 -19.16
C PRO A 6 5.31 11.90 -17.79
N TYR A 7 6.62 11.66 -17.66
CA TYR A 7 7.23 11.17 -16.42
C TYR A 7 6.82 11.96 -15.15
N PRO A 8 6.71 13.32 -15.18
CA PRO A 8 6.19 14.10 -14.06
C PRO A 8 4.79 13.72 -13.57
N VAL A 9 3.92 13.25 -14.47
CA VAL A 9 2.59 12.77 -14.08
C VAL A 9 2.71 11.51 -13.23
N VAL A 10 3.55 10.56 -13.63
CA VAL A 10 3.75 9.31 -12.87
C VAL A 10 4.31 9.61 -11.48
N LEU A 11 5.22 10.57 -11.40
CA LEU A 11 5.76 11.07 -10.13
C LEU A 11 4.67 11.68 -9.23
N LEU A 12 3.80 12.54 -9.80
CA LEU A 12 2.70 13.15 -9.06
C LEU A 12 1.68 12.11 -8.57
N LEU A 13 1.32 11.15 -9.42
CA LEU A 13 0.43 10.06 -9.04
C LEU A 13 0.99 9.31 -7.82
N PHE A 14 2.30 9.06 -7.82
CA PHE A 14 2.93 8.27 -6.78
C PHE A 14 3.19 9.03 -5.49
N PHE A 15 3.46 10.34 -5.58
CA PHE A 15 3.44 11.25 -4.43
C PHE A 15 2.07 11.25 -3.75
N LEU A 16 0.99 11.44 -4.53
CA LEU A 16 -0.38 11.45 -4.01
C LEU A 16 -0.81 10.10 -3.45
N SER A 17 -0.41 8.99 -4.08
CA SER A 17 -0.64 7.63 -3.57
C SER A 17 0.06 7.39 -2.22
N GLY A 18 1.30 7.88 -2.07
CA GLY A 18 2.01 7.85 -0.78
C GLY A 18 1.28 8.67 0.29
N ALA A 19 0.83 9.88 -0.08
CA ALA A 19 0.09 10.77 0.82
C ALA A 19 -1.24 10.15 1.30
N THR A 20 -2.04 9.61 0.39
CA THR A 20 -3.30 8.95 0.74
C THR A 20 -3.06 7.67 1.54
N GLY A 21 -2.00 6.93 1.25
CA GLY A 21 -1.67 5.71 1.97
C GLY A 21 -1.46 5.93 3.48
N LEU A 22 -0.63 6.90 3.85
CA LEU A 22 -0.39 7.18 5.26
C LEU A 22 -1.51 8.00 5.90
N LEU A 23 -2.24 8.81 5.12
CA LEU A 23 -3.50 9.41 5.57
C LEU A 23 -4.48 8.33 6.01
N TYR A 24 -4.66 7.25 5.23
CA TYR A 24 -5.50 6.13 5.64
C TYR A 24 -4.99 5.42 6.89
N GLN A 25 -3.67 5.24 7.03
CA GLN A 25 -3.13 4.63 8.25
C GLN A 25 -3.54 5.43 9.50
N VAL A 26 -3.41 6.76 9.46
CA VAL A 26 -3.80 7.64 10.57
C VAL A 26 -5.31 7.55 10.83
N VAL A 27 -6.12 7.63 9.77
CA VAL A 27 -7.59 7.56 9.85
C VAL A 27 -8.05 6.20 10.42
N TRP A 28 -7.48 5.10 9.94
CA TRP A 28 -7.85 3.76 10.39
C TRP A 28 -7.40 3.50 11.82
N VAL A 29 -6.20 3.91 12.23
CA VAL A 29 -5.80 3.84 13.65
C VAL A 29 -6.83 4.56 14.53
N ARG A 30 -7.33 5.71 14.09
CA ARG A 30 -8.36 6.45 14.83
C ARG A 30 -9.71 5.74 14.85
N LEU A 31 -10.16 5.20 13.71
CA LEU A 31 -11.41 4.43 13.63
C LEU A 31 -11.36 3.17 14.50
N PHE A 32 -10.27 2.41 14.43
CA PHE A 32 -10.08 1.21 15.25
C PHE A 32 -9.93 1.54 16.74
N SER A 33 -9.39 2.71 17.10
CA SER A 33 -9.36 3.16 18.50
C SER A 33 -10.76 3.38 19.08
N PHE A 34 -11.76 3.73 18.25
CA PHE A 34 -13.16 3.79 18.69
C PHE A 34 -13.76 2.40 18.94
N LEU A 35 -13.27 1.35 18.25
CA LEU A 35 -13.75 -0.02 18.42
C LEU A 35 -13.02 -0.77 19.54
N PHE A 36 -11.68 -0.71 19.55
CA PHE A 36 -10.82 -1.48 20.44
C PHE A 36 -10.41 -0.73 21.71
N GLY A 37 -10.61 0.59 21.74
CA GLY A 37 -9.98 1.50 22.71
C GLY A 37 -8.59 1.96 22.26
N ALA A 38 -8.12 3.08 22.82
CA ALA A 38 -6.85 3.72 22.47
C ALA A 38 -5.67 3.20 23.31
N THR A 39 -5.43 1.88 23.30
CA THR A 39 -4.28 1.28 24.00
C THR A 39 -3.12 1.04 23.04
N VAL A 40 -1.89 1.04 23.56
CA VAL A 40 -0.68 0.75 22.77
C VAL A 40 -0.81 -0.60 22.05
N LEU A 41 -1.32 -1.63 22.72
CA LEU A 41 -1.50 -2.95 22.09
C LEU A 41 -2.53 -2.91 20.94
N ALA A 42 -3.66 -2.20 21.11
CA ALA A 42 -4.65 -2.07 20.04
C ALA A 42 -4.06 -1.36 18.81
N VAL A 43 -3.39 -0.23 19.03
CA VAL A 43 -2.72 0.52 17.95
C VAL A 43 -1.66 -0.35 17.28
N SER A 44 -0.81 -1.05 18.05
CA SER A 44 0.20 -1.96 17.52
C SER A 44 -0.39 -3.09 16.68
N THR A 45 -1.54 -3.68 17.05
CA THR A 45 -2.19 -4.71 16.23
C THR A 45 -2.68 -4.17 14.89
N VAL A 46 -3.19 -2.94 14.86
CA VAL A 46 -3.61 -2.26 13.63
C VAL A 46 -2.41 -1.98 12.74
N LEU A 47 -1.31 -1.47 13.31
CA LEU A 47 -0.06 -1.24 12.58
C LEU A 47 0.52 -2.55 12.04
N ALA A 48 0.52 -3.62 12.84
CA ALA A 48 0.99 -4.93 12.42
C ALA A 48 0.17 -5.49 11.26
N ALA A 49 -1.17 -5.40 11.32
CA ALA A 49 -2.04 -5.79 10.23
C ALA A 49 -1.77 -4.97 8.96
N PHE A 50 -1.60 -3.65 9.11
CA PHE A 50 -1.32 -2.74 8.01
C PHE A 50 0.01 -3.05 7.32
N MET A 51 1.09 -3.21 8.11
CA MET A 51 2.41 -3.56 7.59
C MET A 51 2.44 -4.96 6.98
N GLY A 52 1.72 -5.92 7.59
CA GLY A 52 1.58 -7.27 7.06
C GLY A 52 0.91 -7.29 5.68
N GLY A 53 -0.14 -6.50 5.48
CA GLY A 53 -0.78 -6.37 4.17
C GLY A 53 0.07 -5.64 3.14
N LEU A 54 0.78 -4.57 3.52
CA LEU A 54 1.76 -3.92 2.64
C LEU A 54 2.85 -4.89 2.18
N ALA A 55 3.40 -5.68 3.11
CA ALA A 55 4.43 -6.68 2.82
C ALA A 55 3.90 -7.75 1.87
N LEU A 56 2.70 -8.30 2.14
CA LEU A 56 2.08 -9.31 1.29
C LEU A 56 1.77 -8.79 -0.12
N GLY A 57 1.25 -7.58 -0.22
CA GLY A 57 0.97 -6.92 -1.49
C GLY A 57 2.24 -6.65 -2.29
N SER A 58 3.29 -6.14 -1.64
CA SER A 58 4.59 -5.87 -2.27
C SER A 58 5.24 -7.16 -2.78
N TRP A 59 5.19 -8.23 -1.98
CA TRP A 59 5.71 -9.54 -2.34
C TRP A 59 4.96 -10.15 -3.53
N TRP A 60 3.62 -10.11 -3.51
CA TRP A 60 2.80 -10.64 -4.58
C TRP A 60 3.00 -9.87 -5.89
N ALA A 61 3.00 -8.53 -5.82
CA ALA A 61 3.20 -7.69 -6.98
C ALA A 61 4.64 -7.80 -7.51
N GLY A 62 5.65 -7.88 -6.63
CA GLY A 62 7.05 -8.05 -7.03
C GLY A 62 7.28 -9.29 -7.90
N ARG A 63 6.56 -10.38 -7.63
CA ARG A 63 6.65 -11.63 -8.42
C ARG A 63 5.82 -11.63 -9.70
N ARG A 64 4.79 -10.79 -9.76
CA ARG A 64 3.79 -10.81 -10.83
C ARG A 64 3.88 -9.63 -11.78
N ALA A 65 4.49 -8.52 -11.34
CA ALA A 65 4.62 -7.28 -12.09
C ALA A 65 5.38 -7.47 -13.40
N ASP A 66 6.38 -8.36 -13.44
CA ASP A 66 7.13 -8.64 -14.65
C ASP A 66 6.28 -9.19 -15.80
N ARG A 67 5.16 -9.87 -15.46
CA ARG A 67 4.20 -10.43 -16.41
C ARG A 67 3.13 -9.44 -16.87
N TRP A 68 3.05 -8.24 -16.28
CA TRP A 68 2.04 -7.28 -16.68
C TRP A 68 2.48 -6.50 -17.92
N GLU A 69 1.77 -6.74 -19.03
CA GLU A 69 1.94 -5.95 -20.25
C GLU A 69 1.61 -4.47 -20.05
N ARG A 70 0.75 -4.13 -19.08
CA ARG A 70 0.25 -2.76 -18.87
C ARG A 70 0.31 -2.37 -17.38
N PRO A 71 1.51 -2.16 -16.81
CA PRO A 71 1.67 -1.97 -15.37
C PRO A 71 0.94 -0.72 -14.87
N LEU A 72 0.93 0.39 -15.61
CA LEU A 72 0.16 1.58 -15.22
C LEU A 72 -1.36 1.32 -15.11
N ARG A 73 -1.93 0.46 -15.97
CA ARG A 73 -3.34 0.06 -15.86
C ARG A 73 -3.59 -0.84 -14.66
N ALA A 74 -2.66 -1.75 -14.36
CA ALA A 74 -2.75 -2.58 -13.15
C ALA A 74 -2.73 -1.71 -11.90
N TYR A 75 -1.81 -0.74 -11.83
CA TYR A 75 -1.76 0.27 -10.77
C TYR A 75 -3.09 1.02 -10.65
N GLY A 76 -3.66 1.48 -11.77
CA GLY A 76 -4.93 2.20 -11.72
C GLY A 76 -6.09 1.37 -11.17
N TRP A 77 -6.16 0.08 -11.51
CA TRP A 77 -7.16 -0.81 -10.92
C TRP A 77 -6.94 -1.09 -9.43
N MET A 78 -5.69 -1.15 -8.97
CA MET A 78 -5.37 -1.26 -7.55
C MET A 78 -5.84 -0.03 -6.78
N GLU A 79 -5.61 1.17 -7.32
CA GLU A 79 -6.05 2.43 -6.73
C GLU A 79 -7.58 2.54 -6.65
N ILE A 80 -8.29 2.09 -7.70
CA ILE A 80 -9.77 2.01 -7.69
C ILE A 80 -10.27 0.98 -6.66
N GLY A 81 -9.65 -0.20 -6.62
CA GLY A 81 -10.00 -1.25 -5.66
C GLY A 81 -9.76 -0.81 -4.21
N LEU A 82 -8.64 -0.13 -3.97
CA LEU A 82 -8.32 0.51 -2.69
C LEU A 82 -9.37 1.56 -2.33
N ALA A 83 -9.69 2.48 -3.23
CA ALA A 83 -10.68 3.53 -2.99
C ALA A 83 -12.06 2.95 -2.64
N ALA A 84 -12.52 1.99 -3.44
CA ALA A 84 -13.79 1.31 -3.21
C ALA A 84 -13.80 0.65 -1.82
N TYR A 85 -12.80 -0.17 -1.50
CA TYR A 85 -12.74 -0.88 -0.23
C TYR A 85 -12.59 0.08 0.97
N ALA A 86 -11.72 1.09 0.86
CA ALA A 86 -11.49 2.06 1.93
C ALA A 86 -12.79 2.79 2.33
N GLY A 87 -13.66 3.10 1.36
CA GLY A 87 -14.99 3.67 1.62
C GLY A 87 -15.93 2.73 2.41
N PHE A 88 -15.75 1.41 2.29
CA PHE A 88 -16.54 0.42 3.02
C PHE A 88 -16.03 0.14 4.45
N VAL A 89 -14.77 0.48 4.77
CA VAL A 89 -14.16 0.19 6.09
C VAL A 89 -15.01 0.66 7.29
N PRO A 90 -15.58 1.88 7.31
CA PRO A 90 -16.44 2.30 8.42
C PRO A 90 -17.67 1.42 8.63
N LEU A 91 -18.27 0.91 7.54
CA LEU A 91 -19.41 0.00 7.61
C LEU A 91 -18.99 -1.37 8.16
N LEU A 92 -17.83 -1.88 7.74
CA LEU A 92 -17.25 -3.12 8.26
C LEU A 92 -16.98 -3.01 9.77
N LEU A 93 -16.43 -1.89 10.23
CA LEU A 93 -16.20 -1.65 11.66
C LEU A 93 -17.50 -1.54 12.45
N LYS A 94 -18.51 -0.87 11.90
CA LYS A 94 -19.86 -0.82 12.51
C LYS A 94 -20.47 -2.22 12.64
N GLY A 95 -20.31 -3.06 11.62
CA GLY A 95 -20.74 -4.47 11.66
C GLY A 95 -19.94 -5.35 12.61
N ALA A 96 -18.66 -5.04 12.83
CA ALA A 96 -17.81 -5.76 13.79
C ALA A 96 -18.11 -5.40 15.26
N THR A 97 -18.68 -4.22 15.52
CA THR A 97 -19.00 -3.74 16.87
C THR A 97 -19.89 -4.72 17.67
N PRO A 98 -21.05 -5.18 17.17
CA PRO A 98 -21.90 -6.12 17.93
C PRO A 98 -21.26 -7.50 18.13
N LEU A 99 -20.29 -7.89 17.29
CA LEU A 99 -19.56 -9.16 17.44
C LEU A 99 -18.46 -9.07 18.51
N TYR A 100 -17.92 -7.87 18.72
CA TYR A 100 -16.81 -7.61 19.64
C TYR A 100 -17.29 -7.17 21.03
N ALA A 101 -18.26 -6.26 21.10
CA ALA A 101 -18.68 -5.60 22.34
C ALA A 101 -19.16 -6.56 23.45
N PRO A 102 -19.94 -7.63 23.19
CA PRO A 102 -20.41 -8.53 24.24
C PRO A 102 -19.29 -9.34 24.91
N PHE A 103 -18.19 -9.55 24.20
CA PHE A 103 -17.06 -10.32 24.71
C PHE A 103 -15.99 -9.45 25.34
N TYR A 104 -16.07 -8.13 25.22
CA TYR A 104 -15.04 -7.21 25.67
C TYR A 104 -14.73 -7.38 27.16
N ASP A 105 -15.75 -7.35 28.02
CA ASP A 105 -15.58 -7.47 29.48
C ASP A 105 -15.01 -8.84 29.88
N SER A 106 -15.48 -9.91 29.23
CA SER A 106 -14.97 -11.27 29.44
C SER A 106 -13.52 -11.44 28.99
N LEU A 107 -13.10 -10.71 27.95
CA LEU A 107 -11.75 -10.75 27.39
C LEU A 107 -10.75 -9.89 28.17
N LEU A 108 -11.20 -8.94 29.00
CA LEU A 108 -10.31 -8.16 29.88
C LEU A 108 -9.52 -9.07 30.83
N GLY A 109 -10.09 -10.20 31.24
CA GLY A 109 -9.41 -11.21 32.06
C GLY A 109 -8.29 -11.96 31.33
N SER A 110 -8.16 -11.82 30.00
CA SER A 110 -7.12 -12.47 29.19
C SER A 110 -6.55 -11.50 28.13
N PRO A 111 -5.54 -10.70 28.50
CA PRO A 111 -4.91 -9.72 27.60
C PRO A 111 -4.39 -10.32 26.29
N GLY A 112 -3.91 -11.57 26.33
CA GLY A 112 -3.45 -12.30 25.15
C GLY A 112 -4.58 -12.61 24.16
N ALA A 113 -5.70 -13.14 24.65
CA ALA A 113 -6.87 -13.44 23.82
C ALA A 113 -7.47 -12.17 23.19
N LEU A 114 -7.56 -11.10 23.97
CA LEU A 114 -8.02 -9.80 23.50
C LEU A 114 -7.14 -9.25 22.37
N THR A 115 -5.82 -9.36 22.52
CA THR A 115 -4.86 -8.94 21.49
C THR A 115 -4.97 -9.79 20.23
N ALA A 116 -5.12 -11.10 20.36
CA ALA A 116 -5.29 -12.02 19.24
C ALA A 116 -6.57 -11.71 18.43
N ILE A 117 -7.69 -11.46 19.11
CA ILE A 117 -8.95 -11.09 18.45
C ILE A 117 -8.84 -9.74 17.74
N ARG A 118 -8.25 -8.73 18.40
CA ARG A 118 -8.00 -7.41 17.79
C ARG A 118 -7.14 -7.54 16.53
N LEU A 119 -6.06 -8.32 16.60
CA LEU A 119 -5.20 -8.59 15.45
C LEU A 119 -5.98 -9.30 14.34
N GLY A 120 -6.73 -10.35 14.66
CA GLY A 120 -7.54 -11.09 13.68
C GLY A 120 -8.55 -10.20 12.96
N LEU A 121 -9.27 -9.36 13.69
CA LEU A 121 -10.21 -8.38 13.12
C LEU A 121 -9.50 -7.31 12.30
N ALA A 122 -8.38 -6.77 12.81
CA ALA A 122 -7.59 -5.78 12.09
C ALA A 122 -7.04 -6.35 10.77
N VAL A 123 -6.50 -7.57 10.78
CA VAL A 123 -6.05 -8.28 9.58
C VAL A 123 -7.22 -8.49 8.63
N LEU A 124 -8.34 -9.05 9.11
CA LEU A 124 -9.49 -9.32 8.25
C LEU A 124 -9.99 -8.08 7.51
N ILE A 125 -10.07 -6.95 8.21
CA ILE A 125 -10.59 -5.69 7.65
C ILE A 125 -9.53 -4.96 6.82
N LEU A 126 -8.28 -4.87 7.29
CA LEU A 126 -7.25 -4.03 6.67
C LEU A 126 -6.40 -4.75 5.63
N LEU A 127 -6.37 -6.08 5.60
CA LEU A 127 -5.55 -6.82 4.65
C LEU A 127 -5.90 -6.47 3.19
N PRO A 128 -7.17 -6.43 2.75
CA PRO A 128 -7.47 -6.13 1.35
C PRO A 128 -6.98 -4.76 0.86
N PRO A 129 -7.25 -3.63 1.56
CA PRO A 129 -6.81 -2.32 1.08
C PRO A 129 -5.30 -2.15 1.22
N THR A 130 -4.68 -2.65 2.29
CA THR A 130 -3.23 -2.54 2.48
C THR A 130 -2.44 -3.44 1.55
N PHE A 131 -3.02 -4.56 1.12
CA PHE A 131 -2.48 -5.37 0.02
C PHE A 131 -2.42 -4.58 -1.28
N PHE A 132 -3.49 -3.86 -1.66
CA PHE A 132 -3.46 -3.01 -2.85
C PHE A 132 -2.42 -1.89 -2.73
N MET A 133 -2.33 -1.26 -1.55
CA MET A 133 -1.32 -0.24 -1.27
C MET A 133 0.11 -0.79 -1.43
N GLY A 134 0.40 -1.97 -0.88
CA GLY A 134 1.70 -2.62 -1.01
C GLY A 134 2.05 -2.99 -2.44
N ALA A 135 1.05 -3.37 -3.24
CA ALA A 135 1.24 -3.73 -4.64
C ALA A 135 1.63 -2.53 -5.54
N THR A 136 1.33 -1.29 -5.14
CA THR A 136 1.53 -0.10 -5.99
C THR A 136 2.99 0.14 -6.40
N LEU A 137 3.92 0.09 -5.44
CA LEU A 137 5.33 0.41 -5.67
C LEU A 137 5.97 -0.58 -6.68
N PRO A 138 5.92 -1.92 -6.48
CA PRO A 138 6.47 -2.87 -7.46
C PRO A 138 5.84 -2.74 -8.86
N THR A 139 4.56 -2.38 -8.93
CA THR A 139 3.87 -2.15 -10.19
C THR A 139 4.45 -0.97 -10.97
N LEU A 140 4.69 0.15 -10.29
CA LEU A 140 5.18 1.37 -10.91
C LEU A 140 6.69 1.36 -11.14
N THR A 141 7.46 0.65 -10.33
CA THR A 141 8.88 0.43 -10.62
C THR A 141 9.05 -0.36 -11.92
N ARG A 142 8.20 -1.37 -12.18
CA ARG A 142 8.17 -2.06 -13.48
C ARG A 142 7.86 -1.13 -14.65
N GLN A 143 6.93 -0.19 -14.46
CA GLN A 143 6.63 0.85 -15.47
C GLN A 143 7.83 1.79 -15.69
N ALA A 144 8.56 2.13 -14.64
CA ALA A 144 9.71 3.04 -14.69
C ALA A 144 10.95 2.41 -15.32
N THR A 145 11.11 1.10 -15.23
CA THR A 145 12.23 0.33 -15.82
C THR A 145 11.94 -0.14 -17.24
N ALA A 146 10.68 -0.16 -17.69
CA ALA A 146 10.32 -0.55 -19.06
C ALA A 146 11.00 0.34 -20.12
N GLY A 147 11.53 -0.28 -21.18
CA GLY A 147 12.08 0.42 -22.35
C GLY A 147 13.39 1.18 -22.10
N GLY A 148 14.29 0.67 -21.26
CA GLY A 148 15.58 1.31 -20.96
C GLY A 148 15.51 2.32 -19.80
N GLY A 149 14.59 2.11 -18.86
CA GLY A 149 14.46 2.95 -17.67
C GLY A 149 15.71 2.93 -16.77
N SER A 150 15.92 4.00 -16.01
CA SER A 150 17.11 4.18 -15.16
C SER A 150 16.81 3.88 -13.69
N ARG A 151 17.81 3.39 -12.95
CA ARG A 151 17.80 3.27 -11.48
C ARG A 151 17.40 4.59 -10.80
N LYS A 152 17.76 5.73 -11.40
CA LYS A 152 17.34 7.07 -10.93
C LYS A 152 15.82 7.20 -10.90
N ARG A 153 15.10 6.73 -11.92
CA ARG A 153 13.64 6.86 -11.97
C ARG A 153 12.93 6.07 -10.88
N VAL A 154 13.47 4.90 -10.54
CA VAL A 154 12.99 4.08 -9.43
C VAL A 154 13.24 4.78 -8.09
N ALA A 155 14.43 5.37 -7.91
CA ALA A 155 14.75 6.14 -6.73
C ALA A 155 13.85 7.38 -6.57
N ASP A 156 13.62 8.14 -7.64
CA ASP A 156 12.74 9.32 -7.65
C ASP A 156 11.29 8.94 -7.25
N LEU A 157 10.78 7.81 -7.75
CA LEU A 157 9.48 7.28 -7.33
C LEU A 157 9.45 6.97 -5.83
N TYR A 158 10.41 6.20 -5.34
CA TYR A 158 10.47 5.83 -3.92
C TYR A 158 10.58 7.07 -3.01
N ALA A 159 11.42 8.04 -3.39
CA ALA A 159 11.59 9.28 -2.67
C ALA A 159 10.30 10.10 -2.61
N LEU A 160 9.61 10.28 -3.74
CA LEU A 160 8.36 11.03 -3.79
C LEU A 160 7.21 10.34 -3.08
N ASN A 161 7.14 9.01 -3.10
CA ASN A 161 6.15 8.28 -2.33
C ASN A 161 6.38 8.43 -0.83
N THR A 162 7.62 8.34 -0.38
CA THR A 162 7.98 8.54 1.03
C THR A 162 7.72 9.98 1.47
N PHE A 163 8.06 10.96 0.63
CA PHE A 163 7.78 12.37 0.91
C PHE A 163 6.27 12.65 0.94
N GLY A 164 5.52 12.06 0.01
CA GLY A 164 4.06 12.08 -0.02
C GLY A 164 3.48 11.50 1.26
N ALA A 165 3.96 10.33 1.68
CA ALA A 165 3.57 9.66 2.92
C ALA A 165 3.74 10.56 4.17
N VAL A 166 4.88 11.24 4.29
CA VAL A 166 5.11 12.23 5.37
C VAL A 166 4.11 13.39 5.26
N ALA A 167 3.96 13.96 4.07
CA ALA A 167 3.04 15.08 3.84
C ALA A 167 1.59 14.69 4.16
N GLY A 168 1.14 13.50 3.74
CA GLY A 168 -0.19 12.96 4.02
C GLY A 168 -0.42 12.69 5.50
N THR A 169 0.58 12.18 6.22
CA THR A 169 0.51 11.99 7.68
C THR A 169 0.32 13.34 8.39
N CYS A 170 1.13 14.34 8.05
CA CYS A 170 1.05 15.68 8.61
C CYS A 170 -0.30 16.35 8.28
N LEU A 171 -0.69 16.29 7.01
CA LEU A 171 -1.95 16.86 6.53
C LEU A 171 -3.15 16.22 7.23
N ALA A 172 -3.17 14.88 7.35
CA ALA A 172 -4.22 14.15 8.04
C ALA A 172 -4.28 14.53 9.53
N THR A 173 -3.14 14.51 10.21
CA THR A 173 -3.07 14.66 11.67
C THR A 173 -3.37 16.09 12.12
N PHE A 174 -2.77 17.09 11.46
CA PHE A 174 -2.80 18.48 11.93
C PHE A 174 -3.88 19.34 11.26
N TRP A 175 -4.34 18.99 10.06
CA TRP A 175 -5.32 19.81 9.32
C TRP A 175 -6.64 19.09 9.07
N LEU A 176 -6.64 17.94 8.38
CA LEU A 176 -7.89 17.32 7.93
C LEU A 176 -8.70 16.74 9.10
N LEU A 177 -8.07 15.95 9.97
CA LEU A 177 -8.78 15.36 11.10
C LEU A 177 -9.38 16.42 12.05
N PRO A 178 -8.65 17.48 12.43
CA PRO A 178 -9.23 18.55 13.26
C PRO A 178 -10.30 19.37 12.53
N ALA A 179 -10.13 19.68 11.23
CA ALA A 179 -11.02 20.61 10.53
C ALA A 179 -12.29 19.95 10.01
N VAL A 180 -12.20 18.74 9.44
CA VAL A 180 -13.34 18.09 8.75
C VAL A 180 -13.73 16.74 9.38
N GLY A 181 -12.95 16.25 10.35
CA GLY A 181 -13.23 15.00 11.05
C GLY A 181 -12.84 13.74 10.29
N VAL A 182 -13.04 12.58 10.93
CA VAL A 182 -12.56 11.26 10.48
C VAL A 182 -13.20 10.84 9.16
N THR A 183 -14.53 10.93 9.06
CA THR A 183 -15.27 10.48 7.86
C THR A 183 -14.91 11.29 6.62
N GLN A 184 -14.85 12.63 6.73
CA GLN A 184 -14.53 13.47 5.57
C GLN A 184 -13.06 13.31 5.16
N THR A 185 -12.15 13.17 6.12
CA THR A 185 -10.74 12.86 5.82
C THR A 185 -10.62 11.55 5.04
N LEU A 186 -11.35 10.50 5.46
CA LEU A 186 -11.41 9.23 4.73
C LEU A 186 -11.92 9.42 3.30
N LEU A 187 -13.03 10.16 3.12
CA LEU A 187 -13.64 10.39 1.81
C LEU A 187 -12.76 11.22 0.88
N ILE A 188 -11.99 12.18 1.41
CA ILE A 188 -10.98 12.91 0.64
C ILE A 188 -9.91 11.95 0.11
N GLY A 189 -9.41 11.04 0.96
CA GLY A 189 -8.52 9.96 0.54
C GLY A 189 -9.14 9.13 -0.58
N VAL A 190 -10.38 8.64 -0.37
CA VAL A 190 -11.10 7.79 -1.33
C VAL A 190 -11.27 8.48 -2.67
N GLY A 191 -11.71 9.73 -2.66
CA GLY A 191 -11.85 10.55 -3.88
C GLY A 191 -10.52 10.73 -4.59
N THR A 192 -9.44 10.97 -3.84
CA THR A 192 -8.08 11.10 -4.40
C THR A 192 -7.65 9.79 -5.08
N ASN A 193 -7.73 8.64 -4.41
CA ASN A 193 -7.34 7.35 -5.02
C ASN A 193 -8.22 6.98 -6.21
N LEU A 194 -9.52 7.31 -6.20
CA LEU A 194 -10.39 7.11 -7.34
C LEU A 194 -9.94 7.93 -8.56
N VAL A 195 -9.58 9.20 -8.36
CA VAL A 195 -9.02 10.07 -9.41
C VAL A 195 -7.69 9.50 -9.92
N LEU A 196 -6.76 9.13 -9.04
CA LEU A 196 -5.49 8.51 -9.40
C LEU A 196 -5.70 7.26 -10.27
N GLY A 197 -6.62 6.40 -9.84
CA GLY A 197 -6.94 5.16 -10.51
C GLY A 197 -7.56 5.36 -11.89
N VAL A 198 -8.54 6.26 -12.02
CA VAL A 198 -9.16 6.60 -13.31
C VAL A 198 -8.13 7.19 -14.27
N VAL A 199 -7.30 8.13 -13.80
CA VAL A 199 -6.24 8.75 -14.60
C VAL A 199 -5.23 7.71 -15.07
N ALA A 200 -4.78 6.82 -14.20
CA ALA A 200 -3.86 5.75 -14.53
C ALA A 200 -4.45 4.72 -15.52
N VAL A 201 -5.73 4.35 -15.37
CA VAL A 201 -6.42 3.45 -16.32
C VAL A 201 -6.59 4.11 -17.69
N ALA A 202 -6.95 5.39 -17.72
CA ALA A 202 -7.15 6.15 -18.96
C ALA A 202 -5.84 6.25 -19.77
N TRP A 203 -4.71 6.45 -19.10
CA TRP A 203 -3.38 6.59 -19.72
C TRP A 203 -2.60 5.28 -19.89
N GLY A 204 -2.89 4.21 -19.14
CA GLY A 204 -2.16 2.94 -19.21
C GLY A 204 -2.51 2.06 -20.43
N GLY A 205 -2.89 2.66 -21.56
CA GLY A 205 -3.11 1.95 -22.82
C GLY A 205 -1.83 1.39 -23.46
N PHE A 206 -0.66 1.84 -22.99
CA PHE A 206 0.65 1.43 -23.52
C PHE A 206 1.02 0.02 -23.06
N ARG A 207 1.49 -0.81 -24.01
CA ARG A 207 2.10 -2.10 -23.71
C ARG A 207 3.56 -1.87 -23.35
N SER A 208 3.96 -2.12 -22.11
CA SER A 208 5.35 -2.46 -21.83
C SER A 208 5.65 -3.76 -22.57
N PRO A 209 6.79 -3.86 -23.29
CA PRO A 209 7.25 -5.15 -23.79
C PRO A 209 7.24 -6.14 -22.62
N ALA A 210 6.49 -7.23 -22.77
CA ALA A 210 6.62 -8.37 -21.89
C ALA A 210 8.10 -8.75 -21.87
N ALA A 211 8.60 -9.17 -20.71
CA ALA A 211 9.95 -9.70 -20.62
C ALA A 211 9.98 -11.09 -21.27
N ASP A 212 9.76 -11.16 -22.59
CA ASP A 212 10.11 -12.33 -23.38
C ASP A 212 11.57 -12.14 -23.83
N ASP A 213 12.41 -13.05 -23.31
CA ASP A 213 13.70 -13.47 -23.87
C ASP A 213 14.88 -12.49 -23.89
N THR A 214 15.13 -11.75 -22.80
CA THR A 214 16.51 -11.32 -22.48
C THR A 214 17.26 -12.33 -21.60
N ALA A 215 16.91 -13.62 -21.71
CA ALA A 215 17.71 -14.71 -21.14
C ALA A 215 19.12 -14.81 -21.74
N ASP A 216 19.44 -14.01 -22.77
CA ASP A 216 20.77 -13.95 -23.39
C ASP A 216 21.53 -12.62 -23.14
N ALA A 217 21.03 -11.73 -22.29
CA ALA A 217 21.78 -10.54 -21.88
C ALA A 217 22.70 -10.89 -20.69
N GLY A 218 23.81 -11.55 -21.00
CA GLY A 218 25.01 -11.63 -20.18
C GLY A 218 24.79 -12.11 -18.75
N ARG A 219 25.05 -13.39 -18.48
CA ARG A 219 25.29 -13.90 -17.13
C ARG A 219 26.44 -13.10 -16.50
N PHE A 220 26.11 -12.01 -15.81
CA PHE A 220 27.04 -11.37 -14.88
C PHE A 220 27.16 -12.31 -13.69
N THR A 221 28.14 -13.21 -13.76
CA THR A 221 28.58 -14.00 -12.62
C THR A 221 29.15 -13.03 -11.59
N LEU A 222 28.36 -12.74 -10.56
CA LEU A 222 28.87 -12.06 -9.38
C LEU A 222 30.07 -12.85 -8.85
N PRO A 223 31.19 -12.21 -8.49
CA PRO A 223 32.42 -12.87 -8.08
C PRO A 223 32.31 -13.55 -6.69
N PHE A 224 31.09 -13.67 -6.15
CA PHE A 224 30.83 -14.18 -4.81
C PHE A 224 29.98 -15.47 -4.87
N PRO A 225 30.28 -16.47 -4.02
CA PRO A 225 29.47 -17.67 -3.93
C PRO A 225 28.04 -17.32 -3.46
N ARG A 226 27.03 -17.93 -4.10
CA ARG A 226 25.59 -17.75 -3.84
C ARG A 226 25.17 -17.62 -2.36
N PRO A 227 25.70 -18.40 -1.39
CA PRO A 227 25.36 -18.22 0.03
C PRO A 227 25.69 -16.84 0.61
N LEU A 228 26.76 -16.17 0.14
CA LEU A 228 27.14 -14.82 0.60
C LEU A 228 26.19 -13.74 0.08
N LEU A 229 25.59 -13.95 -1.09
CA LEU A 229 24.56 -13.07 -1.64
C LEU A 229 23.25 -13.19 -0.88
N TYR A 230 22.87 -14.41 -0.46
CA TYR A 230 21.69 -14.60 0.39
C TYR A 230 21.92 -14.04 1.80
N ALA A 231 23.12 -14.17 2.36
CA ALA A 231 23.46 -13.61 3.67
C ALA A 231 23.46 -12.07 3.66
N THR A 232 23.97 -11.45 2.59
CA THR A 232 23.94 -9.97 2.45
C THR A 232 22.55 -9.44 2.13
N ALA A 233 21.77 -10.15 1.30
CA ALA A 233 20.37 -9.80 1.03
C ALA A 233 19.49 -9.95 2.28
N ALA A 234 19.70 -11.02 3.07
CA ALA A 234 19.03 -11.22 4.36
C ALA A 234 19.46 -10.18 5.41
N ALA A 235 20.75 -9.84 5.48
CA ALA A 235 21.26 -8.80 6.38
C ALA A 235 20.77 -7.39 6.03
N LEU A 236 20.46 -7.14 4.75
CA LEU A 236 19.91 -5.88 4.25
C LEU A 236 18.37 -5.89 4.16
N GLY A 237 17.71 -6.96 4.62
CA GLY A 237 16.25 -7.05 4.70
C GLY A 237 15.52 -7.23 3.36
N PHE A 238 16.22 -7.57 2.28
CA PHE A 238 15.61 -7.90 0.99
C PHE A 238 15.65 -9.42 0.77
N SER A 239 14.52 -10.10 0.97
CA SER A 239 14.36 -11.48 0.50
C SER A 239 13.92 -11.51 -0.97
N ALA A 240 14.65 -12.26 -1.79
CA ALA A 240 14.26 -12.63 -3.17
C ALA A 240 13.17 -13.72 -3.17
#